data_AF-A0A9Y2NP29-F1
#
_entry.id   AF-A0A9Y2NP29-F1
#
_cell.length_a   1.000
_cell.length_b   1.000
_cell.length_c   1.000
_cell.angle_alpha   90.00
_cell.angle_beta   90.00
_cell.angle_gamma   90.00
#
_symmetry.space_group_name_H-M   'P 1'
#
loop_
_entity.id
_entity.type
_entity.pdbx_description
1 polymer ?
#
loop_
_entity_poly.entity_id
_entity_poly.type
_entity_poly.pdbx_seq_one_letter_code
_entity_poly.pdbx_strand_id
1 'polypeptide(L)'
;MADLQPLLHDLAIALHAPTVVLSGRDGQIRGGGTQGLLHGDLRLLSEAVVTVDGHEPEPIGSDEPGADRARFTGLLRPLGGPGPDPTVWLRRERHVTGSGMTEELSLVSTDGVTRRCVVEVVLAADFAPIDEIKSGGRRAPVAPGGTRWAADSAVSEVTAEGAEVVADGPRLRLRWPVTLAGTTTLRWSLAVSDERALFVPAGTRLSRPEVHADDRRFTALLGRALDDLDGLLLAEPEHPGDAFAGAGAPWFLTLFGRDSLWAARLALPLSVDLAGGTLRTLARAQGTRHDPETGEAPGKILHERRRDGFETALGASLPAEYYGTVDATALWVCLLHDAWRWGLPEDEVRDLLPTLRFALSWITGAADSDGDGFAEYRDESGHGLANQGWKDSGDAVRFRDGEQAKPPIALGKSRRTSTKPSCAQLPC
;
A
#
# COMPACT_ATOMS: atom_id res chain seq x y z
N MET A 1 -27.93 -6.05 -0.07
CA MET A 1 -26.86 -6.46 -1.01
C MET A 1 -25.60 -6.51 -0.19
N ALA A 2 -24.77 -7.55 -0.35
CA ALA A 2 -23.43 -7.51 0.23
C ALA A 2 -22.69 -6.32 -0.38
N ASP A 3 -21.95 -5.58 0.45
CA ASP A 3 -21.12 -4.50 -0.04
C ASP A 3 -20.05 -5.10 -0.97
N LEU A 4 -19.85 -4.47 -2.12
CA LEU A 4 -18.88 -4.92 -3.13
C LEU A 4 -17.53 -4.28 -2.86
N GLN A 5 -16.45 -4.98 -3.23
CA GLN A 5 -15.12 -4.38 -3.20
C GLN A 5 -15.11 -3.09 -4.04
N PRO A 6 -14.79 -1.95 -3.44
CA PRO A 6 -14.85 -0.66 -4.12
C PRO A 6 -13.75 -0.52 -5.17
N LEU A 7 -14.08 0.17 -6.26
CA LEU A 7 -13.13 0.46 -7.34
C LEU A 7 -12.17 1.57 -6.93
N LEU A 8 -10.93 1.48 -7.42
CA LEU A 8 -9.87 2.48 -7.17
C LEU A 8 -9.51 3.33 -8.39
N HIS A 9 -10.00 2.97 -9.58
CA HIS A 9 -9.57 3.54 -10.87
C HIS A 9 -9.71 5.07 -11.02
N ASP A 10 -10.68 5.68 -10.32
CA ASP A 10 -10.96 7.11 -10.39
C ASP A 10 -10.29 7.92 -9.27
N LEU A 11 -9.45 7.28 -8.44
CA LEU A 11 -8.80 7.94 -7.32
C LEU A 11 -7.40 8.43 -7.68
N ALA A 12 -7.02 9.55 -7.08
CA ALA A 12 -5.64 9.98 -7.01
C ALA A 12 -4.98 9.28 -5.82
N ILE A 13 -3.74 8.83 -6.01
CA ILE A 13 -2.97 8.05 -5.03
C ILE A 13 -1.66 8.77 -4.76
N ALA A 14 -1.41 9.05 -3.48
CA ALA A 14 -0.10 9.45 -2.99
C ALA A 14 0.31 8.52 -1.84
N LEU A 15 1.53 8.02 -1.85
CA LEU A 15 1.97 6.97 -0.94
C LEU A 15 3.44 7.12 -0.55
N HIS A 16 3.70 6.85 0.71
CA HIS A 16 5.02 6.60 1.24
C HIS A 16 4.82 5.63 2.40
N ALA A 17 5.09 4.35 2.13
CA ALA A 17 4.74 3.24 3.01
C ALA A 17 5.26 3.47 4.43
N PRO A 18 4.49 3.11 5.47
CA PRO A 18 3.21 2.39 5.41
C PRO A 18 1.98 3.29 5.21
N THR A 19 2.15 4.56 4.83
CA THR A 19 1.04 5.52 4.66
C THR A 19 0.65 5.65 3.19
N VAL A 20 -0.65 5.60 2.91
CA VAL A 20 -1.24 5.88 1.59
C VAL A 20 -2.41 6.85 1.76
N VAL A 21 -2.56 7.78 0.82
CA VAL A 21 -3.72 8.67 0.78
C VAL A 21 -4.44 8.47 -0.56
N LEU A 22 -5.73 8.15 -0.45
CA LEU A 22 -6.65 8.01 -1.56
C LEU A 22 -7.65 9.16 -1.53
N SER A 23 -7.77 9.91 -2.63
CA SER A 23 -8.75 10.98 -2.76
C SER A 23 -9.40 10.98 -4.13
N GLY A 24 -10.49 11.72 -4.29
CA GLY A 24 -10.99 12.05 -5.62
C GLY A 24 -9.92 12.78 -6.44
N ARG A 25 -10.06 12.75 -7.78
CA ARG A 25 -9.21 13.54 -8.69
C ARG A 25 -9.41 15.06 -8.56
N ASP A 26 -10.39 15.49 -7.78
CA ASP A 26 -10.62 16.86 -7.31
C ASP A 26 -9.87 17.21 -6.01
N GLY A 27 -9.14 16.24 -5.46
CA GLY A 27 -8.36 16.34 -4.22
C GLY A 27 -9.16 16.06 -2.95
N GLN A 28 -10.49 16.08 -3.03
CA GLN A 28 -11.36 15.93 -1.87
C GLN A 28 -11.30 14.50 -1.34
N ILE A 29 -11.33 14.38 -0.02
CA ILE A 29 -11.58 13.12 0.69
C ILE A 29 -12.97 13.27 1.29
N ARG A 30 -13.97 12.64 0.67
CA ARG A 30 -15.36 12.67 1.13
C ARG A 30 -15.63 11.37 1.88
N GLY A 31 -16.11 11.48 3.11
CA GLY A 31 -16.36 10.31 3.97
C GLY A 31 -17.15 9.19 3.28
N GLY A 32 -16.71 7.95 3.48
CA GLY A 32 -17.31 6.75 2.89
C GLY A 32 -16.56 6.21 1.67
N GLY A 33 -16.66 4.89 1.43
CA GLY A 33 -15.87 4.22 0.39
C GLY A 33 -14.41 4.07 0.78
N THR A 34 -13.49 4.21 -0.18
CA THR A 34 -12.04 3.93 -0.02
C THR A 34 -11.19 5.16 0.24
N GLN A 35 -11.75 6.36 0.07
CA GLN A 35 -11.00 7.60 0.27
C GLN A 35 -10.56 7.72 1.73
N GLY A 36 -9.41 8.34 1.93
CA GLY A 36 -8.83 8.56 3.24
C GLY A 36 -7.32 8.46 3.26
N LEU A 37 -6.74 8.75 4.42
CA LEU A 37 -5.37 8.39 4.75
C LEU A 37 -5.41 7.04 5.47
N LEU A 38 -4.81 6.02 4.87
CA LEU A 38 -4.59 4.72 5.49
C LEU A 38 -3.14 4.60 5.92
N HIS A 39 -2.91 3.99 7.07
CA HIS A 39 -1.59 3.76 7.64
C HIS A 39 -1.58 2.34 8.22
N GLY A 40 -0.71 1.49 7.70
CA GLY A 40 -0.77 0.05 7.97
C GLY A 40 -2.14 -0.51 7.55
N ASP A 41 -2.85 -1.14 8.49
CA ASP A 41 -4.15 -1.76 8.26
C ASP A 41 -5.36 -0.89 8.69
N LEU A 42 -5.17 0.42 8.95
CA LEU A 42 -6.23 1.32 9.45
C LEU A 42 -6.40 2.59 8.60
N ARG A 43 -7.65 3.08 8.46
CA ARG A 43 -7.93 4.44 7.97
C ARG A 43 -7.96 5.47 9.10
N LEU A 44 -6.93 6.32 9.13
CA LEU A 44 -6.68 7.32 10.16
C LEU A 44 -7.25 8.71 9.85
N LEU A 45 -7.68 8.93 8.61
CA LEU A 45 -8.47 10.08 8.18
C LEU A 45 -9.49 9.61 7.14
N SER A 46 -10.78 9.86 7.37
CA SER A 46 -11.86 9.46 6.49
C SER A 46 -12.49 10.63 5.73
N GLU A 47 -12.25 11.88 6.16
CA GLU A 47 -12.76 13.09 5.52
C GLU A 47 -11.69 14.19 5.52
N ALA A 48 -11.54 14.88 4.39
CA ALA A 48 -10.71 16.07 4.20
C ALA A 48 -11.27 16.92 3.06
N VAL A 49 -12.33 17.67 3.37
CA VAL A 49 -13.07 18.49 2.42
C VAL A 49 -12.65 19.95 2.53
N VAL A 50 -12.20 20.54 1.43
CA VAL A 50 -11.78 21.95 1.33
C VAL A 50 -12.87 22.77 0.65
N THR A 51 -13.30 23.85 1.30
CA THR A 51 -14.24 24.83 0.75
C THR A 51 -13.72 26.25 0.88
N VAL A 52 -14.17 27.15 0.01
CA VAL A 52 -13.97 28.59 0.09
C VAL A 52 -15.34 29.26 0.07
N ASP A 53 -15.64 30.03 1.11
CA ASP A 53 -16.98 30.61 1.34
C ASP A 53 -18.12 29.57 1.21
N GLY A 54 -17.88 28.37 1.73
CA GLY A 54 -18.84 27.26 1.73
C GLY A 54 -18.98 26.51 0.39
N HIS A 55 -18.18 26.85 -0.63
CA HIS A 55 -18.21 26.18 -1.93
C HIS A 55 -16.94 25.37 -2.17
N GLU A 56 -17.08 24.14 -2.65
CA GLU A 56 -15.93 23.36 -3.11
C GLU A 56 -15.34 23.97 -4.39
N PRO A 57 -14.00 23.94 -4.56
CA PRO A 57 -13.37 24.34 -5.82
C PRO A 57 -13.82 23.46 -6.99
N GLU A 58 -14.09 24.06 -8.14
CA GLU A 58 -14.48 23.32 -9.34
C GLU A 58 -13.23 22.69 -9.99
N PRO A 59 -13.12 21.35 -10.06
CA PRO A 59 -11.88 20.70 -10.48
C PRO A 59 -11.60 20.92 -11.97
N ILE A 60 -10.35 21.29 -12.30
CA ILE A 60 -9.88 21.45 -13.68
C ILE A 60 -8.67 20.58 -14.03
N GLY A 61 -7.99 20.02 -13.03
CA GLY A 61 -6.89 19.09 -13.28
C GLY A 61 -6.23 18.57 -12.01
N SER A 62 -5.59 17.43 -12.15
CA SER A 62 -4.73 16.82 -11.13
C SER A 62 -3.56 16.08 -11.77
N ASP A 63 -2.46 16.00 -11.05
CA ASP A 63 -1.30 15.18 -11.38
C ASP A 63 -0.64 14.62 -10.11
N GLU A 64 0.14 13.55 -10.28
CA GLU A 64 0.92 12.90 -9.23
C GLU A 64 2.42 13.05 -9.56
N PRO A 65 3.05 14.17 -9.17
CA PRO A 65 4.43 14.50 -9.58
C PRO A 65 5.50 13.58 -8.97
N GLY A 66 5.13 12.70 -8.05
CA GLY A 66 5.93 11.62 -7.48
C GLY A 66 5.00 10.57 -6.86
N ALA A 67 5.56 9.50 -6.30
CA ALA A 67 4.75 8.49 -5.61
C ALA A 67 4.08 9.05 -4.35
N ASP A 68 4.77 9.95 -3.63
CA ASP A 68 4.38 10.53 -2.35
C ASP A 68 3.60 11.86 -2.48
N ARG A 69 3.34 12.32 -3.72
CA ARG A 69 2.75 13.65 -3.98
C ARG A 69 1.57 13.58 -4.92
N ALA A 70 0.58 14.42 -4.63
CA ALA A 70 -0.52 14.71 -5.54
C ALA A 70 -0.81 16.21 -5.54
N ARG A 71 -1.12 16.77 -6.72
CA ARG A 71 -1.52 18.17 -6.87
C ARG A 71 -2.88 18.23 -7.55
N PHE A 72 -3.68 19.17 -7.09
CA PHE A 72 -5.03 19.41 -7.57
C PHE A 72 -5.21 20.89 -7.84
N THR A 73 -5.87 21.23 -8.94
CA THR A 73 -6.23 22.60 -9.29
C THR A 73 -7.74 22.70 -9.46
N GLY A 74 -8.34 23.64 -8.74
CA GLY A 74 -9.77 23.94 -8.84
C GLY A 74 -10.05 25.44 -8.96
N LEU A 75 -11.09 25.80 -9.70
CA LEU A 75 -11.52 27.18 -9.90
C LEU A 75 -12.41 27.64 -8.75
N LEU A 76 -12.30 28.93 -8.41
CA LEU A 76 -13.15 29.60 -7.43
C LEU A 76 -13.95 30.70 -8.13
N ARG A 77 -14.72 30.32 -9.16
CA ARG A 77 -15.49 31.27 -10.00
C ARG A 77 -16.38 32.23 -9.20
N PRO A 78 -17.08 31.80 -8.12
CA PRO A 78 -17.88 32.73 -7.31
C PRO A 78 -17.07 33.83 -6.63
N LEU A 79 -15.79 33.59 -6.36
CA LEU A 79 -14.87 34.57 -5.76
C LEU A 79 -14.18 35.44 -6.83
N GLY A 80 -14.15 35.01 -8.09
CA GLY A 80 -13.47 35.68 -9.19
C GLY A 80 -14.13 36.98 -9.68
N GLY A 81 -13.55 37.60 -10.71
CA GLY A 81 -14.14 38.72 -11.42
C GLY A 81 -15.36 38.32 -12.26
N PRO A 82 -16.19 39.29 -12.72
CA PRO A 82 -17.43 39.01 -13.47
C PRO A 82 -17.19 38.56 -14.92
N GLY A 83 -15.94 38.43 -15.35
CA GLY A 83 -15.57 38.04 -16.71
C GLY A 83 -15.78 36.54 -16.97
N PRO A 84 -15.75 36.11 -18.24
CA PRO A 84 -15.85 34.70 -18.60
C PRO A 84 -14.62 33.88 -18.15
N ASP A 85 -13.47 34.53 -18.01
CA ASP A 85 -12.22 33.90 -17.60
C ASP A 85 -12.08 33.88 -16.07
N PRO A 86 -11.82 32.71 -15.45
CA PRO A 86 -11.66 32.62 -14.01
C PRO A 86 -10.38 33.33 -13.57
N THR A 87 -10.50 34.28 -12.64
CA THR A 87 -9.36 35.07 -12.12
C THR A 87 -8.83 34.55 -10.78
N VAL A 88 -9.56 33.63 -10.15
CA VAL A 88 -9.23 33.05 -8.84
C VAL A 88 -9.31 31.53 -8.87
N TRP A 89 -8.29 30.87 -8.35
CA TRP A 89 -8.23 29.41 -8.24
C TRP A 89 -7.52 28.98 -6.96
N LEU A 90 -7.75 27.72 -6.60
CA LEU A 90 -7.08 27.01 -5.53
C LEU A 90 -6.14 25.96 -6.12
N ARG A 91 -4.88 26.00 -5.71
CA ARG A 91 -3.95 24.87 -5.88
C ARG A 91 -3.79 24.17 -4.55
N ARG A 92 -3.98 22.86 -4.55
CA ARG A 92 -3.76 21.98 -3.40
C ARG A 92 -2.60 21.07 -3.72
N GLU A 93 -1.54 21.11 -2.93
CA GLU A 93 -0.44 20.15 -2.99
C GLU A 93 -0.47 19.29 -1.74
N ARG A 94 -0.57 17.97 -1.93
CA ARG A 94 -0.50 16.97 -0.88
C ARG A 94 0.85 16.27 -0.94
N HIS A 95 1.46 16.10 0.22
CA HIS A 95 2.69 15.34 0.40
C HIS A 95 2.49 14.32 1.52
N VAL A 96 2.71 13.05 1.21
CA VAL A 96 2.55 11.91 2.10
C VAL A 96 3.92 11.50 2.62
N THR A 97 3.99 11.19 3.90
CA THR A 97 5.20 10.73 4.57
C THR A 97 4.92 9.40 5.24
N GLY A 98 5.96 8.75 5.75
CA GLY A 98 5.81 7.49 6.49
C GLY A 98 4.90 7.58 7.70
N SER A 99 4.72 8.78 8.26
CA SER A 99 3.99 9.07 9.49
C SER A 99 2.95 10.16 9.30
N GLY A 100 2.30 10.22 8.13
CA GLY A 100 1.14 11.08 7.91
C GLY A 100 1.23 11.90 6.62
N MET A 101 0.69 13.11 6.63
CA MET A 101 0.71 13.98 5.44
C MET A 101 0.71 15.47 5.78
N THR A 102 1.10 16.26 4.80
CA THR A 102 0.94 17.73 4.81
C THR A 102 0.18 18.17 3.57
N GLU A 103 -0.63 19.21 3.71
CA GLU A 103 -1.25 19.88 2.59
C GLU A 103 -0.96 21.37 2.58
N GLU A 104 -0.63 21.86 1.39
CA GLU A 104 -0.50 23.26 1.08
C GLU A 104 -1.64 23.71 0.18
N LEU A 105 -2.38 24.74 0.63
CA LEU A 105 -3.49 25.35 -0.08
C LEU A 105 -3.08 26.75 -0.55
N SER A 106 -2.80 26.89 -1.84
CA SER A 106 -2.42 28.15 -2.47
C SER A 106 -3.60 28.76 -3.21
N LEU A 107 -4.19 29.80 -2.63
CA LEU A 107 -5.21 30.64 -3.27
C LEU A 107 -4.49 31.69 -4.12
N VAL A 108 -4.84 31.77 -5.40
CA VAL A 108 -4.21 32.70 -6.34
C VAL A 108 -5.28 33.58 -6.97
N SER A 109 -5.09 34.90 -6.90
CA SER A 109 -5.85 35.92 -7.63
C SER A 109 -4.94 36.63 -8.63
N THR A 110 -5.45 36.87 -9.84
CA THR A 110 -4.68 37.47 -10.95
C THR A 110 -5.22 38.80 -11.47
N ASP A 111 -6.33 39.29 -10.95
CA ASP A 111 -6.97 40.52 -11.43
C ASP A 111 -6.64 41.77 -10.59
N GLY A 112 -5.76 41.63 -9.60
CA GLY A 112 -5.31 42.74 -8.74
C GLY A 112 -6.36 43.28 -7.77
N VAL A 113 -7.55 42.67 -7.69
CA VAL A 113 -8.60 43.10 -6.77
C VAL A 113 -8.47 42.35 -5.43
N THR A 114 -8.32 43.12 -4.35
CA THR A 114 -8.30 42.58 -2.99
C THR A 114 -9.68 42.07 -2.58
N ARG A 115 -9.77 40.82 -2.12
CA ARG A 115 -11.01 40.16 -1.69
C ARG A 115 -10.87 39.59 -0.28
N ARG A 116 -12.00 39.36 0.37
CA ARG A 116 -12.06 38.59 1.61
C ARG A 116 -12.86 37.32 1.38
N CYS A 117 -12.34 36.21 1.87
CA CYS A 117 -13.01 34.91 1.84
C CYS A 117 -12.61 34.10 3.08
N VAL A 118 -13.35 33.04 3.36
CA VAL A 118 -13.01 32.06 4.39
C VAL A 118 -12.66 30.74 3.72
N VAL A 119 -11.45 30.26 3.95
CA VAL A 119 -11.06 28.89 3.59
C VAL A 119 -11.38 27.99 4.77
N GLU A 120 -12.11 26.92 4.53
CA GLU A 120 -12.45 25.93 5.53
C GLU A 120 -12.00 24.53 5.09
N VAL A 121 -11.35 23.80 5.99
CA VAL A 121 -11.06 22.37 5.82
C VAL A 121 -11.81 21.59 6.89
N VAL A 122 -12.65 20.67 6.44
CA VAL A 122 -13.42 19.77 7.31
C VAL A 122 -12.74 18.41 7.32
N LEU A 123 -12.35 17.96 8.51
CA LEU A 123 -11.61 16.73 8.76
C LEU A 123 -12.41 15.77 9.63
N ALA A 124 -12.30 14.47 9.38
CA ALA A 124 -12.89 13.41 10.22
C ALA A 124 -12.03 12.14 10.20
N ALA A 125 -12.10 11.31 11.25
CA ALA A 125 -11.43 10.02 11.34
C ALA A 125 -12.43 8.94 11.78
N ASP A 126 -12.24 7.69 11.33
CA ASP A 126 -13.10 6.55 11.68
C ASP A 126 -12.36 5.29 12.14
N PHE A 127 -11.05 5.18 11.91
CA PHE A 127 -10.24 4.01 12.27
C PHE A 127 -10.83 2.71 11.69
N ALA A 128 -11.39 2.77 10.48
CA ALA A 128 -11.89 1.59 9.80
C ALA A 128 -10.72 0.64 9.44
N PRO A 129 -10.79 -0.65 9.79
CA PRO A 129 -9.87 -1.67 9.33
C PRO A 129 -9.88 -1.81 7.80
N ILE A 130 -8.73 -2.16 7.22
CA ILE A 130 -8.57 -2.21 5.77
C ILE A 130 -9.44 -3.28 5.11
N ASP A 131 -9.73 -4.39 5.78
CA ASP A 131 -10.64 -5.45 5.33
C ASP A 131 -12.11 -4.98 5.31
N GLU A 132 -12.52 -4.19 6.31
CA GLU A 132 -13.84 -3.53 6.32
C GLU A 132 -13.95 -2.56 5.13
N ILE A 133 -12.92 -1.76 4.85
CA ILE A 133 -12.91 -0.82 3.71
C ILE A 133 -12.92 -1.59 2.39
N LYS A 134 -12.08 -2.63 2.27
CA LYS A 134 -11.95 -3.46 1.08
C LYS A 134 -13.22 -4.24 0.76
N SER A 135 -14.02 -4.60 1.77
CA SER A 135 -15.34 -5.21 1.57
C SER A 135 -16.45 -4.20 1.28
N GLY A 136 -16.15 -2.90 1.26
CA GLY A 136 -17.12 -1.82 0.99
C GLY A 136 -17.89 -1.36 2.22
N GLY A 137 -17.49 -1.83 3.41
CA GLY A 137 -18.04 -1.42 4.70
C GLY A 137 -17.86 0.06 4.98
N ARG A 138 -18.69 0.57 5.89
CA ARG A 138 -18.71 1.98 6.29
C ARG A 138 -18.74 2.10 7.80
N ARG A 139 -17.85 2.93 8.32
CA ARG A 139 -17.77 3.27 9.74
C ARG A 139 -18.14 4.73 9.96
N ALA A 140 -18.83 5.01 11.06
CA ALA A 140 -19.15 6.38 11.44
C ALA A 140 -17.88 7.07 11.98
N PRO A 141 -17.66 8.36 11.69
CA PRO A 141 -16.53 9.08 12.25
C PRO A 141 -16.63 9.24 13.77
N VAL A 142 -15.47 9.32 14.44
CA VAL A 142 -15.35 9.43 15.90
C VAL A 142 -15.03 10.84 16.36
N ALA A 143 -15.40 11.18 17.59
CA ALA A 143 -15.16 12.50 18.16
C ALA A 143 -13.66 12.76 18.44
N PRO A 144 -13.12 13.94 18.07
CA PRO A 144 -11.77 14.33 18.44
C PRO A 144 -11.69 14.76 19.91
N GLY A 145 -10.53 14.53 20.54
CA GLY A 145 -10.11 15.16 21.78
C GLY A 145 -9.15 16.30 21.46
N GLY A 146 -9.63 17.55 21.46
CA GLY A 146 -8.84 18.70 21.01
C GLY A 146 -8.58 18.61 19.50
N THR A 147 -7.33 18.63 19.06
CA THR A 147 -6.92 18.48 17.65
C THR A 147 -6.55 17.04 17.27
N ARG A 148 -6.87 16.08 18.14
CA ARG A 148 -6.43 14.68 18.03
C ARG A 148 -7.61 13.72 17.95
N TRP A 149 -7.49 12.69 17.12
CA TRP A 149 -8.27 11.47 17.25
C TRP A 149 -7.37 10.34 17.77
N ALA A 150 -7.93 9.44 18.57
CA ALA A 150 -7.22 8.25 19.05
C ALA A 150 -8.19 7.06 19.14
N ALA A 151 -7.72 5.89 18.73
CA ALA A 151 -8.42 4.62 18.91
C ALA A 151 -7.42 3.48 19.07
N ASP A 152 -7.57 2.68 20.13
CA ASP A 152 -6.65 1.60 20.49
C ASP A 152 -5.19 2.10 20.56
N SER A 153 -4.37 1.69 19.58
CA SER A 153 -2.94 1.95 19.45
C SER A 153 -2.62 3.10 18.49
N ALA A 154 -3.61 3.60 17.75
CA ALA A 154 -3.41 4.53 16.66
C ALA A 154 -3.92 5.95 16.98
N VAL A 155 -3.20 6.94 16.49
CA VAL A 155 -3.41 8.35 16.77
C VAL A 155 -3.25 9.16 15.49
N SER A 156 -4.15 10.12 15.31
CA SER A 156 -4.07 11.15 14.27
C SER A 156 -4.10 12.52 14.94
N GLU A 157 -3.08 13.35 14.70
CA GLU A 157 -2.95 14.69 15.29
C GLU A 157 -2.88 15.75 14.20
N VAL A 158 -3.77 16.74 14.28
CA VAL A 158 -3.87 17.84 13.31
C VAL A 158 -3.09 19.04 13.80
N THR A 159 -2.29 19.62 12.90
CA THR A 159 -1.71 20.97 13.06
C THR A 159 -2.13 21.84 11.89
N ALA A 160 -2.55 23.07 12.16
CA ALA A 160 -3.02 24.00 11.13
C ALA A 160 -2.54 25.42 11.45
N GLU A 161 -1.52 25.89 10.74
CA GLU A 161 -0.88 27.18 11.03
C GLU A 161 -1.84 28.33 10.72
N GLY A 162 -2.08 29.20 11.70
CA GLY A 162 -2.95 30.38 11.53
C GLY A 162 -4.44 30.07 11.37
N ALA A 163 -4.86 28.81 11.58
CA ALA A 163 -6.27 28.42 11.53
C ALA A 163 -6.93 28.58 12.89
N GLU A 164 -8.20 28.98 12.90
CA GLU A 164 -9.09 28.66 14.02
C GLU A 164 -9.51 27.20 13.89
N VAL A 165 -9.27 26.39 14.93
CA VAL A 165 -9.59 24.96 14.95
C VAL A 165 -10.74 24.72 15.91
N VAL A 166 -11.87 24.23 15.38
CA VAL A 166 -13.09 23.99 16.15
C VAL A 166 -13.55 22.55 15.96
N ALA A 167 -13.86 21.86 17.06
CA ALA A 167 -14.52 20.57 17.02
C ALA A 167 -16.04 20.76 16.84
N ASP A 168 -16.62 20.09 15.85
CA ASP A 168 -18.04 20.10 15.51
C ASP A 168 -18.54 18.65 15.43
N GLY A 169 -19.00 18.12 16.56
CA GLY A 169 -19.37 16.71 16.70
C GLY A 169 -18.16 15.80 16.41
N PRO A 170 -18.23 14.89 15.41
CA PRO A 170 -17.13 14.00 15.07
C PRO A 170 -16.09 14.62 14.12
N ARG A 171 -16.19 15.92 13.82
CA ARG A 171 -15.34 16.59 12.83
C ARG A 171 -14.49 17.69 13.46
N LEU A 172 -13.33 17.96 12.85
CA LEU A 172 -12.56 19.17 13.07
C LEU A 172 -12.76 20.12 11.89
N ARG A 173 -13.01 21.39 12.17
CA ARG A 173 -13.08 22.48 11.17
C ARG A 173 -11.87 23.38 11.37
N LEU A 174 -11.06 23.50 10.33
CA LEU A 174 -9.93 24.44 10.26
C LEU A 174 -10.39 25.64 9.45
N ARG A 175 -10.34 26.85 10.02
CA ARG A 175 -10.86 28.07 9.38
C ARG A 175 -9.80 29.15 9.26
N TRP A 176 -9.63 29.67 8.06
CA TRP A 176 -8.77 30.82 7.77
C TRP A 176 -9.58 31.95 7.14
N PRO A 177 -9.77 33.07 7.84
CA PRO A 177 -10.15 34.33 7.21
C PRO A 177 -8.99 34.84 6.35
N VAL A 178 -9.17 34.92 5.04
CA VAL A 178 -8.13 35.31 4.09
C VAL A 178 -8.46 36.68 3.48
N THR A 179 -7.47 37.57 3.42
CA THR A 179 -7.50 38.75 2.56
C THR A 179 -6.60 38.49 1.35
N LEU A 180 -7.23 38.19 0.21
CA LEU A 180 -6.57 37.76 -1.01
C LEU A 180 -6.28 38.97 -1.92
N ALA A 181 -5.02 39.34 -2.09
CA ALA A 181 -4.58 40.40 -3.01
C ALA A 181 -3.62 39.90 -4.11
N GLY A 182 -3.27 38.61 -4.10
CA GLY A 182 -2.31 37.98 -4.99
C GLY A 182 -2.30 36.48 -4.72
N THR A 183 -1.18 35.95 -4.23
CA THR A 183 -1.13 34.56 -3.73
C THR A 183 -1.13 34.55 -2.21
N THR A 184 -1.96 33.67 -1.62
CA THR A 184 -1.94 33.36 -0.19
C THR A 184 -1.84 31.85 -0.03
N THR A 185 -0.90 31.41 0.82
CA THR A 185 -0.64 30.00 1.07
C THR A 185 -1.03 29.66 2.51
N LEU A 186 -1.83 28.62 2.66
CA LEU A 186 -2.27 28.06 3.94
C LEU A 186 -1.73 26.64 4.07
N ARG A 187 -1.45 26.18 5.28
CA ARG A 187 -0.91 24.84 5.51
C ARG A 187 -1.60 24.16 6.68
N TRP A 188 -1.82 22.86 6.50
CA TRP A 188 -2.19 21.96 7.58
C TRP A 188 -1.49 20.61 7.41
N SER A 189 -1.35 19.88 8.51
CA SER A 189 -0.73 18.57 8.52
C SER A 189 -1.49 17.62 9.43
N LEU A 190 -1.43 16.34 9.10
CA LEU A 190 -1.86 15.24 9.94
C LEU A 190 -0.62 14.39 10.26
N ALA A 191 -0.20 14.40 11.52
CA ALA A 191 0.77 13.43 12.01
C ALA A 191 0.03 12.16 12.44
N VAL A 192 0.58 10.99 12.12
CA VAL A 192 0.05 9.71 12.56
C VAL A 192 1.09 8.93 13.34
N SER A 193 0.64 8.24 14.38
CA SER A 193 1.46 7.29 15.14
C SER A 193 0.63 6.07 15.50
N ASP A 194 1.25 4.91 15.45
CA ASP A 194 0.59 3.64 15.75
C ASP A 194 1.57 2.69 16.44
N GLU A 195 1.33 2.42 17.72
CA GLU A 195 2.21 1.60 18.56
C GLU A 195 2.24 0.12 18.15
N ARG A 196 1.26 -0.31 17.35
CA ARG A 196 1.15 -1.68 16.81
C ARG A 196 1.49 -1.72 15.31
N ALA A 197 2.10 -0.67 14.75
CA ALA A 197 2.59 -0.70 13.37
C ALA A 197 3.65 -1.81 13.21
N LEU A 198 3.40 -2.75 12.30
CA LEU A 198 4.33 -3.86 12.05
C LEU A 198 5.58 -3.41 11.29
N PHE A 199 5.44 -2.35 10.49
CA PHE A 199 6.47 -1.91 9.57
C PHE A 199 6.58 -0.40 9.57
N VAL A 200 7.79 0.06 9.33
CA VAL A 200 8.18 1.47 9.17
C VAL A 200 8.68 1.70 7.75
N PRO A 201 8.79 2.95 7.29
CA PRO A 201 9.44 3.24 6.02
C PRO A 201 10.88 2.72 6.03
N ALA A 202 11.31 2.11 4.92
CA ALA A 202 12.70 1.71 4.79
C ALA A 202 13.64 2.93 4.72
N GLY A 203 14.84 2.81 5.32
CA GLY A 203 15.90 3.83 5.20
C GLY A 203 16.67 3.77 3.87
N THR A 204 16.52 2.68 3.12
CA THR A 204 17.23 2.42 1.86
C THR A 204 16.47 3.00 0.67
N ARG A 205 17.21 3.46 -0.33
CA ARG A 205 16.66 3.88 -1.63
C ARG A 205 17.27 3.06 -2.74
N LEU A 206 16.51 2.82 -3.80
CA LEU A 206 17.02 2.16 -4.99
C LEU A 206 18.02 3.06 -5.72
N SER A 207 19.01 2.45 -6.37
CA SER A 207 19.83 3.20 -7.32
C SER A 207 18.97 3.66 -8.50
N ARG A 208 19.26 4.88 -8.99
CA ARG A 208 18.53 5.49 -10.09
C ARG A 208 19.45 5.62 -11.30
N PRO A 209 19.39 4.68 -12.26
CA PRO A 209 20.22 4.76 -13.45
C PRO A 209 19.84 5.97 -14.30
N GLU A 210 20.84 6.64 -14.86
CA GLU A 210 20.60 7.63 -15.91
C GLU A 210 20.30 6.90 -17.21
N VAL A 211 19.13 7.19 -17.80
CA VAL A 211 18.66 6.52 -19.01
C VAL A 211 18.35 7.52 -20.10
N HIS A 212 19.06 7.39 -21.20
CA HIS A 212 18.80 8.12 -22.44
C HIS A 212 18.02 7.21 -23.40
N ALA A 213 16.89 7.70 -23.89
CA ALA A 213 16.05 7.01 -24.86
C ALA A 213 15.49 8.01 -25.88
N ASP A 214 15.30 7.57 -27.12
CA ASP A 214 14.69 8.39 -28.18
C ASP A 214 13.25 8.79 -27.82
N ASP A 215 12.53 7.89 -27.13
CA ASP A 215 11.19 8.15 -26.61
C ASP A 215 11.24 8.70 -25.17
N ARG A 216 10.93 9.98 -25.02
CA ARG A 216 10.89 10.67 -23.71
C ARG A 216 9.90 10.04 -22.73
N ARG A 217 8.87 9.32 -23.22
CA ARG A 217 7.90 8.64 -22.35
C ARG A 217 8.54 7.51 -21.57
N PHE A 218 9.58 6.87 -22.12
CA PHE A 218 10.28 5.78 -21.42
C PHE A 218 11.02 6.29 -20.19
N THR A 219 11.75 7.41 -20.31
CA THR A 219 12.43 8.04 -19.16
C THR A 219 11.43 8.46 -18.08
N ALA A 220 10.29 9.04 -18.47
CA ALA A 220 9.23 9.39 -17.52
C ALA A 220 8.61 8.16 -16.83
N LEU A 221 8.33 7.10 -17.61
CA LEU A 221 7.80 5.84 -17.08
C LEU A 221 8.77 5.19 -16.09
N LEU A 222 10.07 5.15 -16.42
CA LEU A 222 11.09 4.59 -15.53
C LEU A 222 11.22 5.41 -14.25
N GLY A 223 11.28 6.75 -14.36
CA GLY A 223 11.32 7.63 -13.20
C GLY A 223 10.13 7.38 -12.27
N ARG A 224 8.92 7.30 -12.84
CA ARG A 224 7.70 6.99 -12.09
C ARG A 224 7.74 5.60 -11.45
N ALA A 225 8.18 4.57 -12.18
CA ALA A 225 8.27 3.21 -11.66
C ALA A 225 9.27 3.09 -10.49
N LEU A 226 10.38 3.84 -10.54
CA LEU A 226 11.36 3.90 -9.45
C LEU A 226 10.81 4.68 -8.24
N ASP A 227 10.11 5.81 -8.47
CA ASP A 227 9.42 6.54 -7.40
C ASP A 227 8.39 5.66 -6.70
N ASP A 228 7.56 4.95 -7.47
CA ASP A 228 6.51 4.08 -6.95
C ASP A 228 7.11 2.90 -6.16
N LEU A 229 8.20 2.30 -6.65
CA LEU A 229 8.86 1.20 -5.94
C LEU A 229 9.57 1.67 -4.67
N ASP A 230 10.27 2.82 -4.69
CA ASP A 230 10.84 3.45 -3.49
C ASP A 230 9.74 3.75 -2.45
N GLY A 231 8.59 4.26 -2.90
CA GLY A 231 7.45 4.56 -2.05
C GLY A 231 6.81 3.33 -1.38
N LEU A 232 7.03 2.13 -1.91
CA LEU A 232 6.52 0.86 -1.36
C LEU A 232 7.48 0.16 -0.39
N LEU A 233 8.69 0.69 -0.18
CA LEU A 233 9.68 0.04 0.67
C LEU A 233 9.34 0.19 2.16
N LEU A 234 9.35 -0.95 2.84
CA LEU A 234 9.07 -1.14 4.26
C LEU A 234 10.25 -1.82 4.93
N ALA A 235 10.33 -1.68 6.26
CA ALA A 235 11.26 -2.43 7.10
C ALA A 235 10.61 -2.75 8.45
N GLU A 236 11.13 -3.75 9.16
CA GLU A 236 10.74 -3.99 10.55
C GLU A 236 11.34 -2.91 11.47
N PRO A 237 10.61 -2.40 12.47
CA PRO A 237 11.11 -1.35 13.39
C PRO A 237 12.45 -1.69 14.05
N GLU A 238 12.65 -2.96 14.41
CA GLU A 238 13.88 -3.46 15.05
C GLU A 238 15.03 -3.65 14.05
N HIS A 239 14.73 -3.71 12.75
CA HIS A 239 15.69 -3.94 11.67
C HIS A 239 15.48 -2.95 10.50
N PRO A 240 15.61 -1.64 10.74
CA PRO A 240 15.25 -0.61 9.73
C PRO A 240 16.15 -0.62 8.49
N GLY A 241 17.30 -1.30 8.54
CA GLY A 241 18.20 -1.51 7.40
C GLY A 241 17.77 -2.64 6.46
N ASP A 242 16.86 -3.52 6.90
CA ASP A 242 16.41 -4.68 6.13
C ASP A 242 15.14 -4.35 5.35
N ALA A 243 15.34 -3.52 4.32
CA ALA A 243 14.28 -3.10 3.42
C ALA A 243 13.68 -4.29 2.65
N PHE A 244 12.37 -4.26 2.47
CA PHE A 244 11.62 -5.12 1.54
C PHE A 244 10.50 -4.32 0.88
N ALA A 245 10.03 -4.76 -0.29
CA ALA A 245 8.91 -4.11 -0.97
C ALA A 245 7.57 -4.69 -0.50
N GLY A 246 6.61 -3.84 -0.11
CA GLY A 246 5.23 -4.25 0.10
C GLY A 246 4.56 -4.70 -1.21
N ALA A 247 3.59 -5.62 -1.14
CA ALA A 247 2.97 -6.20 -2.34
C ALA A 247 2.17 -5.18 -3.17
N GLY A 248 1.49 -4.24 -2.51
CA GLY A 248 0.83 -3.15 -3.23
C GLY A 248 -0.18 -2.36 -2.41
N ALA A 249 -0.24 -1.06 -2.66
CA ALA A 249 -1.19 -0.18 -2.01
C ALA A 249 -2.59 -0.21 -2.67
N PRO A 250 -3.67 0.04 -1.90
CA PRO A 250 -3.69 0.08 -0.44
C PRO A 250 -3.80 -1.32 0.19
N TRP A 251 -4.43 -2.28 -0.49
CA TRP A 251 -4.92 -3.53 0.13
C TRP A 251 -3.85 -4.49 0.65
N PHE A 252 -2.66 -4.45 0.07
CA PHE A 252 -1.59 -5.42 0.29
C PHE A 252 -0.28 -4.70 0.66
N LEU A 253 -0.38 -3.52 1.28
CA LEU A 253 0.79 -2.71 1.68
C LEU A 253 1.41 -3.25 2.98
N THR A 254 1.89 -4.48 2.91
CA THR A 254 2.50 -5.22 4.02
C THR A 254 3.46 -6.28 3.47
N LEU A 255 4.12 -7.05 4.34
CA LEU A 255 4.99 -8.15 3.96
C LEU A 255 4.18 -9.29 3.33
N PHE A 256 4.45 -9.55 2.06
CA PHE A 256 3.97 -10.72 1.31
C PHE A 256 5.19 -11.45 0.76
N GLY A 257 5.47 -12.67 1.24
CA GLY A 257 6.72 -13.36 0.96
C GLY A 257 7.00 -13.48 -0.54
N ARG A 258 6.05 -14.02 -1.30
CA ARG A 258 6.19 -14.19 -2.76
C ARG A 258 6.44 -12.87 -3.49
N ASP A 259 5.66 -11.85 -3.18
CA ASP A 259 5.64 -10.58 -3.88
C ASP A 259 6.93 -9.78 -3.59
N SER A 260 7.34 -9.73 -2.33
CA SER A 260 8.60 -9.12 -1.91
C SER A 260 9.80 -9.84 -2.54
N LEU A 261 9.79 -11.19 -2.61
CA LEU A 261 10.85 -11.98 -3.26
C LEU A 261 10.96 -11.66 -4.75
N TRP A 262 9.84 -11.56 -5.47
CA TRP A 262 9.85 -11.20 -6.89
C TRP A 262 10.30 -9.76 -7.13
N ALA A 263 9.78 -8.81 -6.35
CA ALA A 263 10.17 -7.42 -6.44
C ALA A 263 11.68 -7.26 -6.24
N ALA A 264 12.23 -7.86 -5.18
CA ALA A 264 13.66 -7.87 -4.91
C ALA A 264 14.47 -8.53 -6.03
N ARG A 265 14.02 -9.69 -6.54
CA ARG A 265 14.70 -10.39 -7.64
C ARG A 265 14.75 -9.57 -8.92
N LEU A 266 13.66 -8.89 -9.27
CA LEU A 266 13.58 -8.03 -10.46
C LEU A 266 14.39 -6.74 -10.28
N ALA A 267 14.53 -6.27 -9.03
CA ALA A 267 15.28 -5.07 -8.67
C ALA A 267 16.78 -5.33 -8.39
N LEU A 268 17.30 -6.56 -8.54
CA LEU A 268 18.73 -6.87 -8.37
C LEU A 268 19.68 -5.92 -9.14
N PRO A 269 19.39 -5.49 -10.39
CA PRO A 269 20.22 -4.51 -11.08
C PRO A 269 20.24 -3.13 -10.42
N LEU A 270 19.29 -2.83 -9.54
CA LEU A 270 19.11 -1.54 -8.87
C LEU A 270 19.57 -1.56 -7.42
N SER A 271 19.42 -2.68 -6.72
CA SER A 271 19.82 -2.82 -5.32
C SER A 271 19.96 -4.29 -4.91
N VAL A 272 21.19 -4.69 -4.57
CA VAL A 272 21.45 -5.98 -3.91
C VAL A 272 21.01 -5.94 -2.43
N ASP A 273 21.07 -4.77 -1.81
CA ASP A 273 20.64 -4.56 -0.42
C ASP A 273 19.15 -4.84 -0.23
N LEU A 274 18.28 -4.49 -1.19
CA LEU A 274 16.86 -4.85 -1.16
C LEU A 274 16.66 -6.37 -1.15
N ALA A 275 17.47 -7.12 -1.89
CA ALA A 275 17.45 -8.58 -1.87
C ALA A 275 17.93 -9.13 -0.53
N GLY A 276 19.04 -8.62 0.00
CA GLY A 276 19.55 -8.99 1.32
C GLY A 276 18.55 -8.73 2.45
N GLY A 277 17.97 -7.53 2.48
CA GLY A 277 16.95 -7.13 3.45
C GLY A 277 15.70 -8.02 3.37
N THR A 278 15.18 -8.25 2.16
CA THR A 278 14.03 -9.15 1.94
C THR A 278 14.33 -10.58 2.43
N LEU A 279 15.51 -11.12 2.11
CA LEU A 279 15.92 -12.45 2.53
C LEU A 279 16.00 -12.57 4.06
N ARG A 280 16.62 -11.60 4.74
CA ARG A 280 16.75 -11.57 6.20
C ARG A 280 15.41 -11.41 6.91
N THR A 281 14.55 -10.52 6.43
CA THR A 281 13.20 -10.33 6.97
C THR A 281 12.38 -11.63 6.89
N LEU A 282 12.38 -12.30 5.74
CA LEU A 282 11.68 -13.58 5.60
C LEU A 282 12.37 -14.73 6.34
N ALA A 283 13.68 -14.69 6.52
CA ALA A 283 14.41 -15.69 7.30
C ALA A 283 14.06 -15.64 8.80
N ARG A 284 13.89 -14.43 9.37
CA ARG A 284 13.45 -14.24 10.76
C ARG A 284 12.06 -14.80 11.01
N ALA A 285 11.22 -14.83 9.99
CA ALA A 285 9.85 -15.36 10.06
C ALA A 285 9.68 -16.70 9.31
N GLN A 286 10.76 -17.48 9.17
CA GLN A 286 10.69 -18.84 8.64
C GLN A 286 9.94 -19.74 9.64
N GLY A 287 9.03 -20.57 9.14
CA GLY A 287 8.26 -21.50 9.96
C GLY A 287 9.16 -22.49 10.70
N THR A 288 8.84 -22.77 11.96
CA THR A 288 9.60 -23.66 12.85
C THR A 288 8.75 -24.76 13.47
N ARG A 289 7.43 -24.62 13.41
CA ARG A 289 6.46 -25.60 13.90
C ARG A 289 5.52 -26.02 12.77
N HIS A 290 4.80 -27.10 13.03
CA HIS A 290 3.67 -27.51 12.20
C HIS A 290 2.40 -26.96 12.85
N ASP A 291 1.72 -26.06 12.14
CA ASP A 291 0.49 -25.42 12.61
C ASP A 291 -0.50 -25.28 11.44
N PRO A 292 -1.52 -26.17 11.38
CA PRO A 292 -2.52 -26.14 10.32
C PRO A 292 -3.30 -24.83 10.20
N GLU A 293 -3.53 -24.12 11.31
CA GLU A 293 -4.35 -22.89 11.34
C GLU A 293 -3.67 -21.75 10.56
N THR A 294 -2.35 -21.65 10.70
CA THR A 294 -1.52 -20.67 10.00
C THR A 294 -0.93 -21.22 8.69
N GLY A 295 -1.04 -22.52 8.46
CA GLY A 295 -0.38 -23.23 7.36
C GLY A 295 1.14 -23.32 7.52
N GLU A 296 1.65 -23.09 8.74
CA GLU A 296 3.07 -23.08 9.06
C GLU A 296 3.64 -24.51 8.99
N ALA A 297 4.84 -24.63 8.44
CA ALA A 297 5.61 -25.86 8.48
C ALA A 297 7.10 -25.53 8.69
N PRO A 298 7.88 -26.42 9.34
CA PRO A 298 9.32 -26.20 9.51
C PRO A 298 10.02 -25.99 8.17
N GLY A 299 10.70 -24.84 8.02
CA GLY A 299 11.43 -24.45 6.82
C GLY A 299 10.62 -23.64 5.79
N LYS A 300 9.30 -23.55 5.94
CA LYS A 300 8.43 -22.82 5.02
C LYS A 300 8.57 -21.31 5.21
N ILE A 301 8.59 -20.55 4.11
CA ILE A 301 8.56 -19.09 4.13
C ILE A 301 7.11 -18.61 4.08
N LEU A 302 6.77 -17.60 4.88
CA LEU A 302 5.41 -17.08 5.02
C LEU A 302 4.83 -16.52 3.71
N HIS A 303 3.49 -16.53 3.64
CA HIS A 303 2.72 -15.90 2.57
C HIS A 303 2.51 -14.42 2.85
N GLU A 304 1.89 -14.08 3.99
CA GLU A 304 1.64 -12.70 4.39
C GLU A 304 1.72 -12.51 5.91
N ARG A 305 2.00 -11.26 6.34
CA ARG A 305 1.96 -10.84 7.74
C ARG A 305 1.14 -9.56 7.88
N ARG A 306 0.17 -9.56 8.80
CA ARG A 306 -0.74 -8.45 9.11
C ARG A 306 -0.87 -8.23 10.60
N ARG A 307 -1.43 -7.08 10.98
CA ARG A 307 -1.64 -6.73 12.38
C ARG A 307 -2.55 -7.74 13.09
N ASP A 308 -3.67 -8.03 12.44
CA ASP A 308 -4.75 -8.86 12.95
C ASP A 308 -5.15 -9.87 11.87
N GLY A 309 -5.78 -10.97 12.28
CA GLY A 309 -6.45 -11.86 11.33
C GLY A 309 -7.69 -11.19 10.74
N PHE A 310 -8.09 -11.61 9.54
CA PHE A 310 -9.21 -11.00 8.82
C PHE A 310 -9.99 -12.00 7.97
N GLU A 311 -11.23 -11.65 7.67
CA GLU A 311 -12.08 -12.40 6.75
C GLU A 311 -11.94 -11.81 5.33
N THR A 312 -11.72 -12.69 4.35
CA THR A 312 -11.71 -12.30 2.95
C THR A 312 -13.14 -12.18 2.43
N ALA A 313 -13.35 -11.32 1.42
CA ALA A 313 -14.65 -11.21 0.75
C ALA A 313 -15.14 -12.53 0.10
N LEU A 314 -14.25 -13.52 -0.04
CA LEU A 314 -14.54 -14.84 -0.59
C LEU A 314 -14.78 -15.91 0.51
N GLY A 315 -14.84 -15.50 1.79
CA GLY A 315 -15.21 -16.37 2.91
C GLY A 315 -14.07 -17.18 3.54
N ALA A 316 -12.81 -16.92 3.15
CA ALA A 316 -11.65 -17.47 3.84
C ALA A 316 -11.27 -16.59 5.05
N SER A 317 -10.94 -17.23 6.17
CA SER A 317 -10.47 -16.61 7.41
C SER A 317 -8.96 -16.79 7.50
N LEU A 318 -8.22 -15.68 7.51
CA LEU A 318 -6.75 -15.69 7.50
C LEU A 318 -6.19 -15.18 8.82
N PRO A 319 -5.25 -15.91 9.46
CA PRO A 319 -4.57 -15.42 10.65
C PRO A 319 -3.60 -14.28 10.31
N ALA A 320 -3.18 -13.56 11.35
CA ALA A 320 -2.25 -12.43 11.24
C ALA A 320 -0.90 -12.84 10.61
N GLU A 321 -0.41 -14.05 10.90
CA GLU A 321 0.74 -14.66 10.23
C GLU A 321 0.25 -15.88 9.46
N TYR A 322 0.35 -15.82 8.13
CA TYR A 322 -0.18 -16.85 7.27
C TYR A 322 0.90 -17.38 6.32
N TYR A 323 0.98 -18.70 6.19
CA TYR A 323 1.99 -19.42 5.42
C TYR A 323 1.38 -20.15 4.21
N GLY A 324 0.15 -19.82 3.80
CA GLY A 324 -0.52 -20.43 2.64
C GLY A 324 0.10 -20.03 1.29
N THR A 325 1.34 -20.42 1.05
CA THR A 325 2.09 -20.26 -0.19
C THR A 325 2.91 -21.52 -0.46
N VAL A 326 2.80 -22.06 -1.66
CA VAL A 326 3.63 -23.20 -2.10
C VAL A 326 4.96 -22.73 -2.69
N ASP A 327 5.02 -21.50 -3.21
CA ASP A 327 6.12 -21.02 -4.04
C ASP A 327 7.11 -20.09 -3.34
N ALA A 328 6.74 -19.44 -2.23
CA ALA A 328 7.64 -18.50 -1.54
C ALA A 328 8.95 -19.16 -1.07
N THR A 329 8.90 -20.37 -0.51
CA THR A 329 10.11 -21.07 -0.02
C THR A 329 11.11 -21.33 -1.15
N ALA A 330 10.65 -21.83 -2.30
CA ALA A 330 11.50 -22.05 -3.46
C ALA A 330 12.01 -20.74 -4.06
N LEU A 331 11.19 -19.68 -4.08
CA LEU A 331 11.59 -18.36 -4.53
C LEU A 331 12.65 -17.72 -3.62
N TRP A 332 12.59 -17.97 -2.31
CA TRP A 332 13.59 -17.50 -1.36
C TRP A 332 14.95 -18.13 -1.65
N VAL A 333 15.00 -19.44 -1.91
CA VAL A 333 16.22 -20.14 -2.34
C VAL A 333 16.78 -19.56 -3.64
N CYS A 334 15.90 -19.30 -4.62
CA CYS A 334 16.30 -18.69 -5.89
C CYS A 334 16.89 -17.29 -5.69
N LEU A 335 16.24 -16.45 -4.87
CA LEU A 335 16.71 -15.09 -4.60
C LEU A 335 18.04 -15.10 -3.88
N LEU A 336 18.26 -15.98 -2.90
CA LEU A 336 19.55 -16.09 -2.20
C LEU A 336 20.68 -16.41 -3.18
N HIS A 337 20.47 -17.39 -4.07
CA HIS A 337 21.43 -17.73 -5.11
C HIS A 337 21.69 -16.53 -6.04
N ASP A 338 20.64 -15.90 -6.54
CA ASP A 338 20.76 -14.79 -7.48
C ASP A 338 21.43 -13.56 -6.82
N ALA A 339 21.10 -13.24 -5.57
CA ALA A 339 21.72 -12.16 -4.80
C ALA A 339 23.22 -12.41 -4.60
N TRP A 340 23.62 -13.63 -4.23
CA TRP A 340 25.05 -14.01 -4.15
C TRP A 340 25.76 -13.81 -5.50
N ARG A 341 25.14 -14.26 -6.60
CA ARG A 341 25.68 -14.09 -7.95
C ARG A 341 25.79 -12.62 -8.39
N TRP A 342 24.91 -11.77 -7.87
CA TRP A 342 24.91 -10.32 -8.11
C TRP A 342 25.86 -9.55 -7.17
N GLY A 343 26.46 -10.21 -6.19
CA GLY A 343 27.49 -9.62 -5.33
C GLY A 343 27.05 -9.30 -3.91
N LEU A 344 25.99 -9.94 -3.38
CA LEU A 344 25.68 -9.87 -1.95
C LEU A 344 26.89 -10.41 -1.15
N PRO A 345 27.36 -9.71 -0.10
CA PRO A 345 28.55 -10.11 0.65
C PRO A 345 28.48 -11.57 1.14
N GLU A 346 29.59 -12.30 1.03
CA GLU A 346 29.61 -13.74 1.32
C GLU A 346 29.34 -14.07 2.79
N ASP A 347 29.68 -13.17 3.71
CA ASP A 347 29.34 -13.26 5.13
C ASP A 347 27.84 -13.14 5.35
N GLU A 348 27.17 -12.18 4.71
CA GLU A 348 25.70 -12.07 4.76
C GLU A 348 25.01 -13.31 4.19
N VAL A 349 25.53 -13.87 3.08
CA VAL A 349 25.03 -15.13 2.50
C VAL A 349 25.26 -16.30 3.47
N ARG A 350 26.42 -16.35 4.14
CA ARG A 350 26.78 -17.41 5.08
C ARG A 350 25.83 -17.46 6.28
N ASP A 351 25.42 -16.29 6.78
CA ASP A 351 24.49 -16.17 7.90
C ASP A 351 23.08 -16.70 7.55
N LEU A 352 22.72 -16.72 6.27
CA LEU A 352 21.45 -17.25 5.76
C LEU A 352 21.47 -18.76 5.45
N LEU A 353 22.62 -19.43 5.53
CA LEU A 353 22.73 -20.86 5.24
C LEU A 353 21.92 -21.78 6.17
N PRO A 354 21.73 -21.50 7.47
CA PRO A 354 20.81 -22.27 8.31
C PRO A 354 19.38 -22.24 7.76
N THR A 355 18.86 -21.05 7.43
CA THR A 355 17.53 -20.86 6.84
C THR A 355 17.40 -21.61 5.51
N LEU A 356 18.44 -21.55 4.66
CA LEU A 356 18.50 -22.28 3.39
C LEU A 356 18.36 -23.80 3.61
N ARG A 357 19.06 -24.37 4.59
CA ARG A 357 18.98 -25.82 4.88
C ARG A 357 17.57 -26.25 5.28
N PHE A 358 16.90 -25.47 6.14
CA PHE A 358 15.52 -25.74 6.51
C PHE A 358 14.55 -25.58 5.33
N ALA A 359 14.73 -24.55 4.50
CA ALA A 359 13.94 -24.34 3.29
C ALA A 359 14.07 -25.52 2.31
N LEU A 360 15.29 -25.99 2.06
CA LEU A 360 15.54 -27.16 1.22
C LEU A 360 14.94 -28.44 1.81
N SER A 361 15.06 -28.63 3.14
CA SER A 361 14.45 -29.77 3.83
C SER A 361 12.93 -29.80 3.71
N TRP A 362 12.27 -28.63 3.70
CA TRP A 362 10.84 -28.54 3.44
C TRP A 362 10.51 -28.91 1.99
N ILE A 363 11.24 -28.34 1.02
CA ILE A 363 11.03 -28.57 -0.42
C ILE A 363 11.19 -30.06 -0.79
N THR A 364 12.19 -30.75 -0.25
CA THR A 364 12.44 -32.17 -0.57
C THR A 364 11.71 -33.14 0.37
N GLY A 365 10.87 -32.62 1.27
CA GLY A 365 10.17 -33.38 2.29
C GLY A 365 8.70 -33.02 2.30
N ALA A 366 8.27 -32.23 3.29
CA ALA A 366 6.85 -31.94 3.54
C ALA A 366 6.12 -31.20 2.40
N ALA A 367 6.82 -30.62 1.43
CA ALA A 367 6.21 -30.00 0.26
C ALA A 367 5.67 -31.03 -0.75
N ASP A 368 6.21 -32.24 -0.78
CA ASP A 368 5.84 -33.33 -1.71
C ASP A 368 5.05 -34.39 -0.93
N SER A 369 3.71 -34.21 -0.87
CA SER A 369 2.88 -34.97 0.06
C SER A 369 2.58 -36.39 -0.41
N ASP A 370 2.67 -36.64 -1.72
CA ASP A 370 2.44 -37.95 -2.35
C ASP A 370 3.71 -38.64 -2.87
N GLY A 371 4.85 -37.94 -2.89
CA GLY A 371 6.16 -38.48 -3.25
C GLY A 371 6.42 -38.52 -4.74
N ASP A 372 5.67 -37.76 -5.55
CA ASP A 372 5.79 -37.72 -7.01
C ASP A 372 6.89 -36.76 -7.51
N GLY A 373 7.52 -36.01 -6.59
CA GLY A 373 8.58 -35.06 -6.86
C GLY A 373 8.11 -33.63 -7.12
N PHE A 374 6.81 -33.34 -7.01
CA PHE A 374 6.26 -32.00 -7.14
C PHE A 374 5.87 -31.40 -5.79
N ALA A 375 6.05 -30.08 -5.65
CA ALA A 375 5.57 -29.36 -4.49
C ALA A 375 4.06 -29.10 -4.61
N GLU A 376 3.32 -29.48 -3.58
CA GLU A 376 1.87 -29.44 -3.51
C GLU A 376 1.38 -28.52 -2.39
N TYR A 377 0.11 -28.13 -2.47
CA TYR A 377 -0.56 -27.45 -1.37
C TYR A 377 -1.93 -28.03 -1.06
N ARG A 378 -2.29 -27.93 0.21
CA ARG A 378 -3.60 -28.23 0.76
C ARG A 378 -3.87 -27.27 1.90
N ASP A 379 -5.09 -26.76 1.97
CA ASP A 379 -5.57 -26.06 3.16
C ASP A 379 -6.00 -27.10 4.20
N GLU A 380 -5.23 -27.23 5.28
CA GLU A 380 -5.50 -28.19 6.35
C GLU A 380 -6.47 -27.64 7.42
N SER A 381 -6.58 -26.32 7.55
CA SER A 381 -7.52 -25.68 8.48
C SER A 381 -8.98 -25.73 7.98
N GLY A 382 -9.16 -25.79 6.65
CA GLY A 382 -10.47 -25.84 6.00
C GLY A 382 -11.15 -24.48 5.88
N HIS A 383 -10.51 -23.40 6.32
CA HIS A 383 -11.00 -22.02 6.20
C HIS A 383 -9.96 -21.06 5.61
N GLY A 384 -8.76 -21.52 5.27
CA GLY A 384 -7.70 -20.72 4.67
C GLY A 384 -7.89 -20.53 3.16
N LEU A 385 -6.82 -20.11 2.47
CA LEU A 385 -6.83 -19.98 1.02
C LEU A 385 -6.90 -21.36 0.35
N ALA A 386 -7.96 -21.56 -0.43
CA ALA A 386 -8.14 -22.78 -1.22
C ALA A 386 -7.05 -22.97 -2.29
N ASN A 387 -6.48 -21.88 -2.81
CA ASN A 387 -5.32 -21.89 -3.71
C ASN A 387 -4.16 -21.14 -3.06
N GLN A 388 -2.99 -21.76 -3.00
CA GLN A 388 -1.79 -21.21 -2.35
C GLN A 388 -0.68 -20.90 -3.36
N GLY A 389 -1.09 -20.52 -4.59
CA GLY A 389 -0.23 -20.38 -5.76
C GLY A 389 -0.33 -19.02 -6.43
N TRP A 390 0.10 -18.87 -7.69
CA TRP A 390 0.11 -17.54 -8.34
C TRP A 390 -1.24 -16.78 -8.34
N LYS A 391 -2.36 -17.50 -8.22
CA LYS A 391 -3.67 -16.91 -7.98
C LYS A 391 -4.29 -17.57 -6.76
N ASP A 392 -4.50 -16.80 -5.72
CA ASP A 392 -5.00 -17.32 -4.45
C ASP A 392 -6.55 -17.29 -4.35
N SER A 393 -7.27 -16.84 -5.39
CA SER A 393 -8.74 -16.87 -5.38
C SER A 393 -9.24 -18.31 -5.47
N GLY A 394 -10.28 -18.65 -4.70
CA GLY A 394 -10.80 -20.02 -4.65
C GLY A 394 -11.29 -20.54 -6.00
N ASP A 395 -11.66 -19.65 -6.92
CA ASP A 395 -12.16 -20.00 -8.25
C ASP A 395 -11.11 -19.89 -9.37
N ALA A 396 -9.85 -19.64 -9.02
CA ALA A 396 -8.77 -19.34 -9.96
C ALA A 396 -8.33 -20.53 -10.82
N VAL A 397 -8.41 -21.73 -10.26
CA VAL A 397 -7.87 -22.96 -10.88
C VAL A 397 -9.04 -23.80 -11.38
N ARG A 398 -9.21 -23.82 -12.70
CA ARG A 398 -10.30 -24.54 -13.38
C ARG A 398 -9.75 -25.44 -14.47
N PHE A 399 -10.39 -26.58 -14.65
CA PHE A 399 -10.20 -27.44 -15.82
C PHE A 399 -10.77 -26.75 -17.08
N ARG A 400 -10.44 -27.29 -18.26
CA ARG A 400 -10.84 -26.73 -19.56
C ARG A 400 -12.37 -26.62 -19.73
N ASP A 401 -13.11 -27.50 -19.08
CA ASP A 401 -14.57 -27.52 -19.05
C ASP A 401 -15.19 -26.54 -18.04
N GLY A 402 -14.37 -25.85 -17.25
CA GLY A 402 -14.80 -24.86 -16.26
C GLY A 402 -15.01 -25.40 -14.85
N GLU A 403 -14.84 -26.71 -14.63
CA GLU A 403 -14.88 -27.32 -13.29
C GLU A 403 -13.71 -26.83 -12.43
N GLN A 404 -13.94 -26.54 -11.15
CA GLN A 404 -12.88 -26.11 -10.21
C GLN A 404 -12.01 -27.30 -9.80
N ALA A 405 -10.69 -27.12 -9.80
CA ALA A 405 -9.76 -28.13 -9.33
C ALA A 405 -9.90 -28.36 -7.82
N LYS A 406 -9.75 -29.61 -7.37
CA LYS A 406 -9.83 -30.00 -5.96
C LYS A 406 -8.42 -30.26 -5.40
N PRO A 407 -8.09 -29.80 -4.18
CA PRO A 407 -6.82 -30.10 -3.51
C PRO A 407 -6.54 -31.60 -3.30
N PRO A 408 -5.27 -32.03 -3.18
CA PRO A 408 -4.05 -31.22 -3.33
C PRO A 408 -3.81 -30.83 -4.79
N ILE A 409 -3.20 -29.66 -5.02
CA ILE A 409 -2.91 -29.16 -6.37
C ILE A 409 -1.40 -28.89 -6.48
N ALA A 410 -0.77 -29.50 -7.49
CA ALA A 410 0.59 -29.18 -7.90
C ALA A 410 0.61 -28.03 -8.93
N LEU A 411 1.60 -27.13 -8.85
CA LEU A 411 1.74 -26.01 -9.78
C LEU A 411 3.00 -26.11 -10.63
N GLY A 412 2.81 -26.27 -11.95
CA GLY A 412 3.87 -26.15 -12.94
C GLY A 412 4.02 -24.71 -13.45
N LYS A 413 5.15 -24.04 -13.13
CA LYS A 413 5.53 -22.77 -13.77
C LYS A 413 6.40 -23.04 -15.01
N SER A 414 5.78 -23.06 -16.20
CA SER A 414 6.52 -23.11 -17.46
C SER A 414 6.84 -21.70 -17.96
N ARG A 415 8.12 -21.41 -18.28
CA ARG A 415 8.48 -20.20 -19.04
C ARG A 415 8.04 -20.40 -20.50
N ARG A 416 6.82 -19.99 -20.85
CA ARG A 416 6.45 -19.78 -22.26
C ARG A 416 6.73 -18.33 -22.65
N THR A 417 7.63 -18.15 -23.61
CA THR A 417 7.88 -16.88 -24.29
C THR A 417 6.70 -16.55 -25.23
N SER A 418 5.63 -16.00 -24.69
CA SER A 418 4.66 -15.08 -25.34
C SER A 418 3.36 -15.04 -24.52
N THR A 419 2.97 -13.85 -24.03
CA THR A 419 1.63 -13.48 -23.54
C THR A 419 0.83 -14.53 -22.75
N LYS A 420 0.81 -14.34 -21.42
CA LYS A 420 0.17 -15.14 -20.35
C LYS A 420 0.96 -16.38 -19.88
N PRO A 421 1.37 -16.45 -18.59
CA PRO A 421 1.81 -17.72 -18.02
C PRO A 421 0.62 -18.68 -17.97
N SER A 422 0.69 -19.78 -18.72
CA SER A 422 -0.20 -20.93 -18.53
C SER A 422 0.44 -21.85 -17.50
N CYS A 423 -0.32 -22.19 -16.46
CA CYS A 423 0.00 -23.31 -15.58
C CYS A 423 0.01 -24.57 -16.44
N ALA A 424 1.14 -25.27 -16.51
CA ALA A 424 1.21 -26.55 -17.21
C ALA A 424 0.89 -27.64 -16.19
N GLN A 425 -0.26 -28.30 -16.38
CA GLN A 425 -0.67 -29.45 -15.60
C GLN A 425 -0.07 -30.71 -16.23
N LEU A 426 0.57 -31.56 -15.43
CA LEU A 426 0.86 -32.94 -15.78
C LEU A 426 -0.31 -33.79 -15.24
N PRO A 427 -1.01 -34.57 -16.08
CA PRO A 427 -1.96 -35.56 -15.59
C PRO A 427 -1.20 -36.75 -14.97
N CYS A 428 -1.71 -37.29 -13.86
CA CYS A 428 -1.35 -38.63 -13.38
C CYS A 428 -1.79 -39.72 -14.37
#